data_AF-A0A270PKB4-F1
#
_entry.id   AF-A0A270PKB4-F1
#
_cell.length_a   1.000
_cell.length_b   1.000
_cell.length_c   1.000
_cell.angle_alpha   90.00
_cell.angle_beta   90.00
_cell.angle_gamma   90.00
#
_symmetry.space_group_name_H-M   'P 1'
#
loop_
_entity.id
_entity.type
_entity.pdbx_description
1 polymer ?
#
loop_
_entity_poly.entity_id
_entity_poly.type
_entity_poly.pdbx_seq_one_letter_code
_entity_poly.pdbx_strand_id
1 'polypeptide(L)'
;MKYYGLPLQPMQESGAFLLRAMQNEEMPRLDLLIRESVQNALDAGRARASNAPVQVDFNLRESSTQAIASVFGEGIDVSAIYDRYADKETMLEIRDSMTEGLTGPLTFGSVEGDAPHGNLLKLVFEIGRTRRDNAAGGSWGLGKTCYFQMGSGLVIYYSRIRSGEGFEERLVASLVEDETRTDRLQQASRTGIAWWGQKKSCVPSPRQSKSI
;
A
#
# COMPACT_ATOMS: atom_id res chain seq x y z
N MET A 1 -13.16 5.85 -6.69
CA MET A 1 -12.90 5.63 -5.25
C MET A 1 -12.84 6.97 -4.50
N LYS A 2 -13.09 6.99 -3.19
CA LYS A 2 -13.00 8.20 -2.36
C LYS A 2 -11.54 8.48 -1.99
N TYR A 3 -11.11 9.75 -2.01
CA TYR A 3 -9.77 10.20 -1.69
C TYR A 3 -9.57 10.44 -0.18
N TYR A 4 -8.38 10.09 0.29
CA TYR A 4 -7.90 10.34 1.64
C TYR A 4 -6.43 10.75 1.59
N GLY A 5 -6.13 12.03 1.83
CA GLY A 5 -4.76 12.50 2.04
C GLY A 5 -4.36 12.33 3.51
N LEU A 6 -3.12 11.92 3.77
CA LEU A 6 -2.57 11.89 5.12
C LEU A 6 -2.50 13.34 5.67
N PRO A 7 -3.23 13.66 6.75
CA PRO A 7 -3.23 15.00 7.30
C PRO A 7 -1.84 15.38 7.83
N LEU A 8 -1.47 16.65 7.63
CA LEU A 8 -0.23 17.17 8.18
C LEU A 8 -0.35 17.30 9.71
N GLN A 9 0.52 16.61 10.43
CA GLN A 9 0.65 16.70 11.89
C GLN A 9 2.11 16.99 12.27
N PRO A 10 2.39 17.57 13.46
CA PRO A 10 3.76 17.72 13.94
C PRO A 10 4.49 16.38 13.96
N MET A 11 5.74 16.35 13.46
CA MET A 11 6.58 15.14 13.39
C MET A 11 5.99 13.99 12.54
N GLN A 12 5.07 14.28 11.63
CA GLN A 12 4.53 13.32 10.68
C GLN A 12 5.52 13.02 9.54
N GLU A 13 5.51 11.79 9.03
CA GLU A 13 6.24 11.39 7.83
C GLU A 13 5.74 12.13 6.58
N SER A 14 6.66 12.39 5.63
CA SER A 14 6.34 12.92 4.30
C SER A 14 6.76 11.98 3.19
N GLY A 15 6.16 12.14 2.00
CA GLY A 15 6.44 11.32 0.84
C GLY A 15 7.86 11.53 0.33
N ALA A 16 8.36 12.76 0.33
CA ALA A 16 9.76 13.06 0.03
C ALA A 16 10.72 12.30 0.96
N PHE A 17 10.41 12.24 2.26
CA PHE A 17 11.20 11.49 3.24
C PHE A 17 11.17 9.99 2.98
N LEU A 18 9.98 9.40 2.81
CA LEU A 18 9.83 7.95 2.54
C LEU A 18 10.55 7.53 1.27
N LEU A 19 10.45 8.33 0.19
CA LEU A 19 11.11 8.03 -1.08
C LEU A 19 12.64 8.12 -0.97
N ARG A 20 13.18 9.04 -0.15
CA ARG A 20 14.62 9.19 0.09
C ARG A 20 15.20 8.14 1.04
N ALA A 21 14.43 7.70 2.04
CA ALA A 21 14.90 6.75 3.05
C ALA A 21 15.41 5.43 2.46
N MET A 22 14.94 5.08 1.26
CA MET A 22 15.33 3.87 0.50
C MET A 22 16.40 4.10 -0.56
N GLN A 23 16.76 5.34 -0.86
CA GLN A 23 17.75 5.64 -1.91
C GLN A 23 19.17 5.22 -1.54
N ASN A 24 19.42 4.99 -0.25
CA ASN A 24 20.72 4.57 0.28
C ASN A 24 20.81 3.04 0.48
N GLU A 25 19.84 2.25 0.02
CA GLU A 25 20.00 0.80 0.04
C GLU A 25 21.00 0.39 -1.06
N GLU A 26 22.00 -0.42 -0.69
CA GLU A 26 22.96 -1.01 -1.65
C GLU A 26 22.28 -2.01 -2.61
N MET A 27 21.08 -2.48 -2.26
CA MET A 27 20.31 -3.43 -3.04
C MET A 27 19.57 -2.74 -4.21
N PRO A 28 19.63 -3.28 -5.44
CA PRO A 28 18.83 -2.79 -6.55
C PRO A 28 17.33 -2.78 -6.21
N ARG A 29 16.61 -1.76 -6.70
CA ARG A 29 15.18 -1.58 -6.39
C ARG A 29 14.32 -2.78 -6.79
N LEU A 30 14.65 -3.43 -7.90
CA LEU A 30 13.94 -4.62 -8.36
C LEU A 30 14.16 -5.80 -7.41
N ASP A 31 15.40 -6.06 -7.00
CA ASP A 31 15.74 -7.13 -6.04
C ASP A 31 15.00 -6.91 -4.71
N LEU A 32 14.96 -5.67 -4.25
CA LEU A 32 14.24 -5.27 -3.06
C LEU A 32 12.73 -5.50 -3.21
N LEU A 33 12.15 -5.13 -4.35
CA LEU A 33 10.73 -5.37 -4.65
C LEU A 33 10.40 -6.86 -4.62
N ILE A 34 11.23 -7.70 -5.24
CA ILE A 34 11.06 -9.16 -5.25
C ILE A 34 11.17 -9.69 -3.80
N ARG A 35 12.20 -9.28 -3.06
CA ARG A 35 12.42 -9.70 -1.67
C ARG A 35 11.21 -9.37 -0.78
N GLU A 36 10.78 -8.12 -0.77
CA GLU A 36 9.71 -7.64 0.10
C GLU A 36 8.34 -8.22 -0.29
N SER A 37 8.07 -8.41 -1.59
CA SER A 37 6.84 -9.06 -2.05
C SER A 37 6.77 -10.54 -1.68
N VAL A 38 7.85 -11.29 -1.88
CA VAL A 38 7.92 -12.71 -1.48
C VAL A 38 7.82 -12.84 0.04
N GLN A 39 8.50 -11.99 0.80
CA GLN A 39 8.39 -11.99 2.26
C GLN A 39 6.97 -11.68 2.74
N ASN A 40 6.30 -10.67 2.17
CA ASN A 40 4.90 -10.36 2.51
C ASN A 40 3.95 -11.54 2.20
N ALA A 41 4.16 -12.24 1.10
CA ALA A 41 3.36 -13.42 0.74
C ALA A 41 3.61 -14.60 1.70
N LEU A 42 4.88 -14.85 2.08
CA LEU A 42 5.25 -15.89 3.03
C LEU A 42 4.71 -15.60 4.44
N ASP A 43 4.81 -14.35 4.90
CA ASP A 43 4.24 -13.89 6.18
C ASP A 43 2.71 -14.09 6.22
N ALA A 44 2.05 -14.01 5.06
CA ALA A 44 0.61 -14.21 4.91
C ALA A 44 0.21 -15.66 4.55
N GLY A 45 1.17 -16.60 4.44
CA GLY A 45 0.89 -17.97 4.03
C GLY A 45 -0.10 -18.67 4.97
N ARG A 46 -1.11 -19.37 4.42
CA ARG A 46 -2.06 -20.13 5.26
C ARG A 46 -1.32 -21.20 6.05
N ALA A 47 -1.75 -21.44 7.29
CA ALA A 47 -1.14 -22.41 8.18
C ALA A 47 -0.83 -23.76 7.48
N ARG A 48 0.28 -24.38 7.90
CA ARG A 48 0.89 -25.61 7.36
C ARG A 48 -0.07 -26.81 7.17
N ALA A 49 -1.29 -26.76 7.71
CA ALA A 49 -2.30 -27.80 7.55
C ALA A 49 -2.64 -28.11 6.07
N SER A 50 -2.41 -27.17 5.14
CA SER A 50 -2.69 -27.39 3.72
C SER A 50 -1.53 -27.99 2.90
N ASN A 51 -0.30 -28.08 3.43
CA ASN A 51 0.93 -28.50 2.73
C ASN A 51 1.18 -27.84 1.35
N ALA A 52 0.39 -26.84 0.98
CA ALA A 52 0.49 -26.17 -0.30
C ALA A 52 1.49 -25.03 -0.20
N PRO A 53 2.40 -24.89 -1.17
CA PRO A 53 3.32 -23.76 -1.20
C PRO A 53 2.55 -22.45 -1.44
N VAL A 54 3.02 -21.37 -0.84
CA VAL A 54 2.64 -20.02 -1.26
C VAL A 54 3.14 -19.83 -2.68
N GLN A 55 2.25 -19.35 -3.56
CA GLN A 55 2.59 -19.03 -4.95
C GLN A 55 2.66 -17.51 -5.09
N VAL A 56 3.66 -17.01 -5.81
CA VAL A 56 3.84 -15.59 -6.13
C VAL A 56 4.13 -15.46 -7.61
N ASP A 57 3.20 -14.86 -8.34
CA ASP A 57 3.30 -14.60 -9.77
C ASP A 57 3.64 -13.13 -10.02
N PHE A 58 4.59 -12.89 -10.91
CA PHE A 58 4.97 -11.56 -11.39
C PHE A 58 4.56 -11.43 -12.86
N ASN A 59 3.58 -10.58 -13.13
CA ASN A 59 3.04 -10.41 -14.48
C ASN A 59 3.20 -8.96 -14.93
N LEU A 60 3.57 -8.77 -16.19
CA LEU A 60 3.42 -7.49 -16.87
C LEU A 60 2.09 -7.50 -17.62
N ARG A 61 1.22 -6.55 -17.31
CA ARG A 61 -0.10 -6.41 -17.93
C ARG A 61 -0.20 -5.07 -18.61
N GLU A 62 -0.81 -5.03 -19.79
CA GLU A 62 -1.21 -3.75 -20.39
C GLU A 62 -2.54 -3.31 -19.79
N SER A 63 -2.65 -2.02 -19.48
CA SER A 63 -3.91 -1.39 -19.10
C SER A 63 -4.03 -0.05 -19.81
N SER A 64 -5.25 0.30 -20.22
CA SER A 64 -5.47 1.63 -20.76
C SER A 64 -5.36 2.68 -19.66
N THR A 65 -4.75 3.82 -19.97
CA THR A 65 -4.67 4.96 -19.04
C THR A 65 -6.05 5.45 -18.63
N GLN A 66 -7.04 5.38 -19.52
CA GLN A 66 -8.44 5.66 -19.20
C GLN A 66 -9.00 4.73 -18.11
N ALA A 67 -8.75 3.43 -18.20
CA ALA A 67 -9.19 2.47 -17.18
C ALA A 67 -8.57 2.80 -15.82
N ILE A 68 -7.27 3.10 -15.76
CA ILE A 68 -6.59 3.49 -14.52
C ILE A 68 -7.17 4.81 -13.98
N ALA A 69 -7.27 5.85 -14.81
CA ALA A 69 -7.78 7.15 -14.42
C ALA A 69 -9.22 7.08 -13.88
N SER A 70 -10.07 6.26 -14.50
CA SER A 70 -11.48 6.09 -14.10
C SER A 70 -11.67 5.51 -12.69
N VAL A 71 -10.65 4.87 -12.10
CA VAL A 71 -10.69 4.37 -10.72
C VAL A 71 -10.72 5.52 -9.72
N PHE A 72 -10.14 6.67 -10.06
CA PHE A 72 -9.98 7.81 -9.18
C PHE A 72 -11.10 8.83 -9.45
N GLY A 73 -11.91 9.11 -8.42
CA GLY A 73 -13.00 10.09 -8.52
C GLY A 73 -12.59 11.51 -8.11
N GLU A 74 -11.50 11.64 -7.34
CA GLU A 74 -11.03 12.89 -6.75
C GLU A 74 -9.58 12.75 -6.29
N GLY A 75 -8.89 13.88 -6.06
CA GLY A 75 -7.58 13.95 -5.41
C GLY A 75 -6.37 13.67 -6.29
N ILE A 76 -6.59 13.22 -7.53
CA ILE A 76 -5.56 13.04 -8.55
C ILE A 76 -5.81 13.96 -9.75
N ASP A 77 -4.75 14.47 -10.35
CA ASP A 77 -4.79 15.26 -11.58
C ASP A 77 -4.92 14.34 -12.79
N VAL A 78 -6.16 14.12 -13.23
CA VAL A 78 -6.46 13.25 -14.37
C VAL A 78 -5.88 13.79 -15.68
N SER A 79 -5.83 15.11 -15.87
CA SER A 79 -5.17 15.70 -17.05
C SER A 79 -3.69 15.39 -17.07
N ALA A 80 -2.98 15.56 -15.94
CA ALA A 80 -1.57 15.24 -15.84
C ALA A 80 -1.27 13.75 -16.07
N ILE A 81 -2.22 12.85 -15.74
CA ILE A 81 -2.12 11.43 -16.10
C ILE A 81 -2.12 11.26 -17.63
N TYR A 82 -3.10 11.83 -18.34
CA TYR A 82 -3.18 11.71 -19.80
C TYR A 82 -2.03 12.42 -20.53
N ASP A 83 -1.49 13.49 -19.96
CA ASP A 83 -0.34 14.19 -20.53
C ASP A 83 0.97 13.40 -20.35
N ARG A 84 1.09 12.62 -19.26
CA ARG A 84 2.32 11.92 -18.88
C ARG A 84 2.41 10.49 -19.41
N TYR A 85 1.27 9.84 -19.58
CA TYR A 85 1.20 8.41 -19.90
C TYR A 85 0.47 8.19 -21.23
N ALA A 86 0.95 7.23 -22.01
CA ALA A 86 0.34 6.85 -23.28
C ALA A 86 -1.04 6.22 -23.07
N ASP A 87 -1.82 6.04 -24.14
CA ASP A 87 -3.16 5.42 -24.06
C ASP A 87 -3.14 4.02 -23.43
N LYS A 88 -2.03 3.29 -23.59
CA LYS A 88 -1.78 1.99 -22.98
C LYS A 88 -0.46 2.02 -22.23
N GLU A 89 -0.50 1.60 -20.98
CA GLU A 89 0.66 1.51 -20.11
C GLU A 89 0.88 0.10 -19.58
N THR A 90 2.13 -0.21 -19.27
CA THR A 90 2.49 -1.47 -18.62
C THR A 90 2.35 -1.34 -17.11
N MET A 91 1.60 -2.25 -16.52
CA MET A 91 1.42 -2.42 -15.09
C MET A 91 2.12 -3.70 -14.63
N LEU A 92 2.90 -3.59 -13.55
CA LEU A 92 3.42 -4.75 -12.83
C LEU A 92 2.35 -5.25 -11.86
N GLU A 93 1.86 -6.46 -12.10
CA GLU A 93 1.03 -7.21 -11.15
C GLU A 93 1.91 -8.18 -10.36
N ILE A 94 1.83 -8.08 -9.03
CA ILE A 94 2.36 -9.07 -8.10
C ILE A 94 1.16 -9.76 -7.47
N ARG A 95 1.00 -11.06 -7.73
CA ARG A 95 -0.15 -11.84 -7.27
C ARG A 95 0.33 -12.97 -6.38
N ASP A 96 -0.14 -12.99 -5.13
CA ASP A 96 0.05 -14.13 -4.24
C ASP A 96 -1.17 -15.06 -4.22
N SER A 97 -0.94 -16.33 -3.89
CA SER A 97 -1.98 -17.33 -3.70
C SER A 97 -1.58 -18.31 -2.60
N MET A 98 -2.58 -18.99 -2.04
CA MET A 98 -2.45 -19.80 -0.81
C MET A 98 -2.07 -18.99 0.44
N THR A 99 -2.45 -17.71 0.45
CA THR A 99 -2.29 -16.80 1.60
C THR A 99 -3.63 -16.53 2.29
N GLU A 100 -3.57 -16.01 3.52
CA GLU A 100 -4.72 -15.51 4.26
C GLU A 100 -5.27 -14.22 3.64
N GLY A 101 -4.46 -13.53 2.82
CA GLY A 101 -4.80 -12.26 2.19
C GLY A 101 -4.68 -11.07 3.15
N LEU A 102 -5.22 -9.92 2.74
CA LEU A 102 -5.20 -8.67 3.50
C LEU A 102 -6.26 -8.66 4.62
N THR A 103 -6.16 -9.62 5.54
CA THR A 103 -7.07 -9.82 6.69
C THR A 103 -6.89 -8.78 7.79
N GLY A 104 -7.77 -8.86 8.79
CA GLY A 104 -7.75 -8.04 10.00
C GLY A 104 -8.63 -6.77 9.91
N PRO A 105 -8.50 -5.86 10.88
CA PRO A 105 -9.31 -4.64 10.96
C PRO A 105 -9.18 -3.74 9.73
N LEU A 106 -10.28 -3.10 9.32
CA LEU A 106 -10.26 -2.12 8.22
C LEU A 106 -9.72 -0.76 8.66
N THR A 107 -9.79 -0.46 9.97
CA THR A 107 -9.36 0.83 10.52
C THR A 107 -8.59 0.63 11.83
N PHE A 108 -7.72 1.58 12.17
CA PHE A 108 -7.05 1.59 13.47
C PHE A 108 -8.04 1.72 14.64
N GLY A 109 -9.19 2.36 14.44
CA GLY A 109 -10.23 2.48 15.46
C GLY A 109 -10.85 1.15 15.86
N SER A 110 -10.89 0.19 14.93
CA SER A 110 -11.39 -1.19 15.15
C SER A 110 -10.34 -2.14 15.72
N VAL A 111 -9.12 -1.68 16.02
CA VAL A 111 -8.13 -2.49 16.76
C VAL A 111 -8.47 -2.45 18.25
N GLU A 112 -8.65 -3.62 18.85
CA GLU A 112 -8.94 -3.78 20.27
C GLU A 112 -7.66 -4.01 21.09
N GLY A 113 -7.36 -3.13 22.04
CA GLY A 113 -6.18 -3.26 22.90
C GLY A 113 -4.89 -3.43 22.11
N ASP A 114 -4.10 -4.44 22.48
CA ASP A 114 -2.84 -4.82 21.83
C ASP A 114 -3.03 -5.90 20.74
N ALA A 115 -4.25 -6.07 20.21
CA ALA A 115 -4.52 -7.05 19.17
C ALA A 115 -3.70 -6.75 17.90
N PRO A 116 -3.29 -7.79 17.12
CA PRO A 116 -2.57 -7.57 15.88
C PRO A 116 -3.38 -6.70 14.90
N HIS A 117 -2.73 -5.70 14.30
CA HIS A 117 -3.35 -4.79 13.34
C HIS A 117 -3.78 -5.46 12.02
N GLY A 118 -3.45 -6.75 11.82
CA GLY A 118 -3.78 -7.49 10.60
C GLY A 118 -2.90 -7.14 9.40
N ASN A 119 -3.02 -7.95 8.34
CA ASN A 119 -2.17 -7.84 7.15
C ASN A 119 -2.47 -6.57 6.34
N LEU A 120 -3.73 -6.13 6.31
CA LEU A 120 -4.12 -4.90 5.61
C LEU A 120 -3.43 -3.67 6.18
N LEU A 121 -3.60 -3.42 7.49
CA LEU A 121 -3.04 -2.22 8.12
C LEU A 121 -1.51 -2.23 8.06
N LYS A 122 -0.89 -3.39 8.32
CA LYS A 122 0.57 -3.57 8.28
C LYS A 122 1.20 -3.28 6.92
N LEU A 123 0.52 -3.64 5.83
CA LEU A 123 1.02 -3.45 4.46
C LEU A 123 0.74 -2.04 3.95
N VAL A 124 -0.49 -1.55 4.11
CA VAL A 124 -0.98 -0.35 3.44
C VAL A 124 -0.79 0.92 4.27
N PHE A 125 -0.94 0.84 5.59
CA PHE A 125 -1.03 2.02 6.47
C PHE A 125 0.10 2.15 7.50
N GLU A 126 0.89 1.09 7.73
CA GLU A 126 2.02 1.09 8.67
C GLU A 126 3.38 1.05 7.97
N ILE A 127 3.47 1.71 6.82
CA ILE A 127 4.74 1.97 6.15
C ILE A 127 5.59 2.86 7.07
N GLY A 128 6.89 2.58 7.20
CA GLY A 128 7.80 3.33 8.08
C GLY A 128 7.76 2.95 9.56
N ARG A 129 6.80 2.13 9.99
CA ARG A 129 6.75 1.63 11.38
C ARG A 129 7.64 0.40 11.57
N THR A 130 8.59 0.50 12.50
CA THR A 130 9.41 -0.61 12.95
C THR A 130 8.58 -1.72 13.57
N ARG A 131 8.78 -2.96 13.10
CA ARG A 131 8.29 -4.15 13.80
C ARG A 131 9.15 -4.39 15.06
N ARG A 132 8.55 -4.87 16.16
CA ARG A 132 9.28 -5.24 17.39
C ARG A 132 9.85 -6.66 17.36
N ASP A 133 9.67 -7.38 16.26
CA ASP A 133 10.06 -8.79 16.17
C ASP A 133 11.50 -8.91 15.70
N ASN A 134 12.40 -9.24 16.64
CA ASN A 134 13.85 -9.44 16.41
C ASN A 134 14.19 -10.57 15.40
N ALA A 135 13.20 -11.31 14.90
CA ALA A 135 13.36 -12.38 13.91
C ALA A 135 13.08 -11.94 12.47
N ALA A 136 12.61 -10.70 12.25
CA ALA A 136 12.37 -10.18 10.91
C ALA A 136 13.66 -9.52 10.40
N GLY A 137 14.40 -10.20 9.52
CA GLY A 137 15.63 -9.68 8.91
C GLY A 137 15.45 -8.52 7.91
N GLY A 138 14.43 -7.68 8.09
CA GLY A 138 14.03 -6.61 7.16
C GLY A 138 14.30 -5.19 7.67
N SER A 139 14.54 -4.27 6.73
CA SER A 139 14.82 -2.85 6.95
C SER A 139 13.67 -2.15 7.69
N TRP A 140 13.77 -1.94 9.02
CA TRP A 140 13.08 -0.93 9.86
C TRP A 140 11.63 -0.50 9.51
N GLY A 141 10.82 -1.38 8.90
CA GLY A 141 9.48 -1.02 8.40
C GLY A 141 9.45 -0.22 7.09
N LEU A 142 10.60 0.11 6.52
CA LEU A 142 10.74 0.91 5.30
C LEU A 142 10.76 0.09 4.01
N GLY A 143 11.10 -1.21 4.06
CA GLY A 143 11.19 -2.09 2.89
C GLY A 143 9.96 -2.00 1.95
N LYS A 144 8.76 -1.93 2.53
CA LYS A 144 7.49 -1.82 1.77
C LYS A 144 7.35 -0.53 0.95
N THR A 145 8.15 0.49 1.19
CA THR A 145 8.14 1.70 0.36
C THR A 145 8.66 1.43 -1.07
N CYS A 146 9.34 0.29 -1.30
CA CYS A 146 9.85 -0.10 -2.62
C CYS A 146 8.75 -0.17 -3.70
N TYR A 147 7.50 -0.48 -3.31
CA TYR A 147 6.36 -0.49 -4.24
C TYR A 147 6.13 0.88 -4.87
N PHE A 148 6.30 1.96 -4.11
CA PHE A 148 6.09 3.34 -4.57
C PHE A 148 7.26 3.90 -5.38
N GLN A 149 8.39 3.17 -5.45
CA GLN A 149 9.52 3.55 -6.29
C GLN A 149 9.44 2.98 -7.71
N MET A 150 8.39 2.22 -8.01
CA MET A 150 8.16 1.61 -9.31
C MET A 150 7.17 2.43 -10.13
N GLY A 151 7.45 2.58 -11.43
CA GLY A 151 6.57 3.26 -12.37
C GLY A 151 6.16 4.65 -11.89
N SER A 152 4.85 4.90 -11.85
CA SER A 152 4.25 6.16 -11.40
C SER A 152 4.20 6.34 -9.87
N GLY A 153 4.62 5.33 -9.11
CA GLY A 153 4.44 5.26 -7.66
C GLY A 153 3.00 4.94 -7.23
N LEU A 154 2.07 4.71 -8.16
CA LEU A 154 0.72 4.27 -7.84
C LEU A 154 0.70 2.78 -7.55
N VAL A 155 0.21 2.41 -6.38
CA VAL A 155 0.10 1.01 -5.94
C VAL A 155 -1.37 0.68 -5.66
N ILE A 156 -1.87 -0.42 -6.23
CA ILE A 156 -3.23 -0.91 -6.02
C ILE A 156 -3.15 -2.26 -5.30
N TYR A 157 -3.69 -2.30 -4.09
CA TYR A 157 -3.81 -3.50 -3.28
C TYR A 157 -5.21 -4.08 -3.46
N TYR A 158 -5.30 -5.30 -3.97
CA TYR A 158 -6.53 -6.07 -4.05
C TYR A 158 -6.35 -7.41 -3.32
N SER A 159 -7.35 -7.82 -2.57
CA SER A 159 -7.35 -9.12 -1.90
C SER A 159 -8.75 -9.71 -1.88
N ARG A 160 -8.86 -10.98 -2.28
CA ARG A 160 -10.06 -11.80 -2.10
C ARG A 160 -9.82 -12.80 -0.98
N ILE A 161 -10.50 -12.58 0.14
CA ILE A 161 -10.27 -13.25 1.42
C ILE A 161 -11.40 -14.24 1.64
N ARG A 162 -11.07 -15.47 2.04
CA ARG A 162 -12.09 -16.46 2.44
C ARG A 162 -12.54 -16.15 3.87
N SER A 163 -13.83 -15.93 4.08
CA SER A 163 -14.42 -15.64 5.40
C SER A 163 -15.68 -16.48 5.59
N GLY A 164 -15.63 -17.42 6.54
CA GLY A 164 -16.70 -18.39 6.74
C GLY A 164 -17.04 -19.16 5.46
N GLU A 165 -18.31 -19.11 5.05
CA GLU A 165 -18.81 -19.75 3.83
C GLU A 165 -18.61 -18.90 2.56
N GLY A 166 -18.18 -17.64 2.69
CA GLY A 166 -18.10 -16.68 1.59
C GLY A 166 -16.72 -16.11 1.32
N PHE A 167 -16.70 -15.08 0.46
CA PHE A 167 -15.52 -14.29 0.18
C PHE A 167 -15.77 -12.81 0.49
N GLU A 168 -14.78 -12.18 1.10
CA GLU A 168 -14.67 -10.74 1.27
C GLU A 168 -13.66 -10.19 0.26
N GLU A 169 -13.96 -9.05 -0.36
CA GLU A 169 -13.04 -8.37 -1.27
C GLU A 169 -12.62 -7.03 -0.70
N ARG A 170 -11.32 -6.75 -0.75
CA ARG A 170 -10.73 -5.49 -0.30
C ARG A 170 -9.92 -4.88 -1.44
N LEU A 171 -10.08 -3.58 -1.64
CA LEU A 171 -9.40 -2.82 -2.67
C LEU A 171 -9.01 -1.45 -2.12
N VAL A 172 -7.72 -1.13 -2.16
CA VAL A 172 -7.17 0.16 -1.76
C VAL A 172 -6.10 0.57 -2.76
N ALA A 173 -6.19 1.79 -3.28
CA ALA A 173 -5.09 2.39 -4.03
C ALA A 173 -4.30 3.33 -3.12
N SER A 174 -3.01 3.48 -3.36
CA SER A 174 -2.10 4.30 -2.57
C SER A 174 -1.07 4.96 -3.47
N LEU A 175 -0.73 6.20 -3.16
CA LEU A 175 0.26 6.98 -3.91
C LEU A 175 1.14 7.74 -2.93
N VAL A 176 2.45 7.65 -3.14
CA VAL A 176 3.47 8.38 -2.39
C VAL A 176 4.29 9.18 -3.40
N GLU A 177 4.30 10.49 -3.24
CA GLU A 177 5.03 11.44 -4.09
C GLU A 177 5.82 12.40 -3.22
N ASP A 178 6.87 12.99 -3.79
CA ASP A 178 7.54 14.13 -3.18
C ASP A 178 6.58 15.33 -3.22
N GLU A 179 6.11 15.74 -2.05
CA GLU A 179 5.14 16.80 -1.90
C GLU A 179 5.64 18.17 -2.39
N THR A 180 6.94 18.34 -2.58
CA THR A 180 7.56 19.58 -3.06
C THR A 180 7.61 19.67 -4.59
N ARG A 181 7.36 18.58 -5.30
CA ARG A 181 7.33 18.55 -6.77
C ARG A 181 6.09 19.24 -7.31
N THR A 182 6.29 20.13 -8.27
CA THR A 182 5.21 20.84 -8.97
C THR A 182 4.45 19.97 -9.97
N ASP A 183 5.08 18.88 -10.42
CA ASP A 183 4.54 17.95 -11.41
C ASP A 183 3.93 16.69 -10.78
N ARG A 184 3.65 16.72 -9.47
CA ARG A 184 3.00 15.62 -8.75
C ARG A 184 1.57 15.39 -9.26
N LEU A 185 1.12 14.13 -9.28
CA LEU A 185 -0.25 13.76 -9.65
C LEU A 185 -1.24 14.08 -8.53
N GLN A 186 -0.83 14.01 -7.27
CA GLN A 186 -1.68 14.36 -6.13
C GLN A 186 -1.88 15.88 -6.02
N GLN A 187 -3.15 16.31 -6.00
CA GLN A 187 -3.45 17.74 -5.90
C GLN A 187 -3.58 18.21 -4.43
N ALA A 188 -4.15 17.38 -3.56
CA ALA A 188 -4.62 17.82 -2.24
C ALA A 188 -3.71 17.43 -1.06
N SER A 189 -2.84 16.43 -1.19
CA SER A 189 -2.02 15.97 -0.06
C SER A 189 -0.93 16.99 0.26
N ARG A 190 -0.83 17.37 1.55
CA ARG A 190 0.25 18.22 2.06
C ARG A 190 1.51 17.44 2.44
N THR A 191 1.36 16.13 2.64
CA THR A 191 2.43 15.21 3.02
C THR A 191 2.94 14.40 1.82
N GLY A 192 2.26 14.47 0.66
CA GLY A 192 2.60 13.66 -0.52
C GLY A 192 2.15 12.20 -0.41
N ILE A 193 1.41 11.85 0.65
CA ILE A 193 0.90 10.51 0.91
C ILE A 193 -0.63 10.54 0.83
N ALA A 194 -1.20 9.65 0.03
CA ALA A 194 -2.65 9.50 -0.08
C ALA A 194 -3.08 8.07 -0.39
N TRP A 195 -4.35 7.80 -0.08
CA TRP A 195 -5.02 6.53 -0.36
C TRP A 195 -6.40 6.78 -0.97
N TRP A 196 -6.89 5.77 -1.69
CA TRP A 196 -8.25 5.72 -2.19
C TRP A 196 -8.91 4.40 -1.82
N GLY A 197 -10.17 4.48 -1.39
CA GLY A 197 -10.97 3.30 -1.07
C GLY A 197 -12.44 3.61 -0.89
N GLN A 198 -13.19 2.64 -0.36
CA GLN A 198 -14.61 2.83 -0.10
C GLN A 198 -14.82 3.66 1.19
N LYS A 199 -15.92 4.42 1.25
CA LYS A 199 -16.25 5.37 2.34
C LYS A 199 -16.19 4.76 3.76
N LYS A 200 -16.32 3.44 3.91
CA LYS A 200 -16.29 2.70 5.18
C LYS A 200 -14.92 2.10 5.55
N SER A 201 -13.94 2.05 4.64
CA SER A 201 -12.75 1.20 4.80
C SER A 201 -11.43 1.93 5.04
N CYS A 202 -11.36 3.27 4.90
CA CYS A 202 -10.06 3.95 4.76
C CYS A 202 -9.95 5.28 5.52
N VAL A 203 -10.20 5.30 6.83
CA VAL A 203 -9.83 6.46 7.65
C VAL A 203 -8.81 6.05 8.71
N PRO A 204 -7.53 6.40 8.53
CA PRO A 204 -6.61 6.48 9.65
C PRO A 204 -6.94 7.74 10.45
N SER A 205 -7.85 7.62 11.42
CA SER A 205 -7.99 8.62 12.48
C SER A 205 -7.16 8.14 13.66
N PRO A 206 -6.22 8.94 14.17
CA PRO A 206 -5.79 8.80 15.55
C PRO A 206 -7.05 8.87 16.41
N ARG A 207 -7.20 7.98 17.40
CA ARG A 207 -8.20 8.18 18.44
C ARG A 207 -7.97 9.59 18.99
N GLN A 208 -8.96 10.48 18.89
CA GLN A 208 -8.97 11.64 19.76
C GLN A 208 -8.94 11.06 21.18
N SER A 209 -7.86 11.31 21.90
CA SER A 209 -7.79 11.04 23.33
C SER A 209 -9.06 11.62 23.93
N LYS A 210 -9.89 10.79 24.58
CA LYS A 210 -10.95 11.30 25.42
C LYS A 210 -10.27 12.25 26.40
N SER A 211 -10.66 13.52 26.35
CA SER A 211 -10.28 14.52 27.33
C SER A 211 -10.53 13.94 28.71
N ILE A 212 -9.50 14.01 29.56
CA ILE A 212 -9.59 13.74 31.00
C ILE A 212 -10.52 14.77 31.61
#